data_AF-A0A922WUX7-F1
#
_entry.id   AF-A0A922WUX7-F1
#
_cell.length_a   1.000
_cell.length_b   1.000
_cell.length_c   1.000
_cell.angle_alpha   90.00
_cell.angle_beta   90.00
_cell.angle_gamma   90.00
#
_symmetry.space_group_name_H-M   'P 1'
#
loop_
_entity.id
_entity.type
_entity.pdbx_description
1 polymer ?
#
loop_
_entity_poly.entity_id
_entity_poly.type
_entity_poly.pdbx_seq_one_letter_code
_entity_poly.pdbx_strand_id
1 'polypeptide(L)'
;MAELAGIGARMAACRAKKQASQVKAAAMLEISDKAYKNYEGEKREIPLSTAAAFCEAFEVDLEWLVFGQGSQSNEKTVAIVSETIEALISEAQQRKLALSPNRAAKIGGYIFRNCVQNGTSPESEVGPIFEMFDDG
;
A
#
# COMPACT_ATOMS: atom_id res chain seq x y z
N MET A 1 -4.08 19.24 -10.57
CA MET A 1 -2.84 18.45 -10.66
C MET A 1 -2.77 17.92 -12.08
N ALA A 2 -1.72 18.20 -12.84
CA ALA A 2 -1.60 17.69 -14.21
C ALA A 2 -1.59 16.16 -14.21
N GLU A 3 -2.41 15.52 -15.05
CA GLU A 3 -2.31 14.07 -15.27
C GLU A 3 -0.89 13.75 -15.75
N LEU A 4 -0.18 12.90 -15.01
CA LEU A 4 1.08 12.35 -15.45
C LEU A 4 0.79 11.32 -16.55
N ALA A 5 0.89 11.76 -17.80
CA ALA A 5 0.67 10.92 -18.97
C ALA A 5 1.81 9.91 -19.12
N GLY A 6 1.50 8.63 -18.89
CA GLY A 6 2.43 7.53 -19.13
C GLY A 6 3.23 7.07 -17.90
N ILE A 7 3.78 5.86 -18.00
CA ILE A 7 4.63 5.23 -17.00
C ILE A 7 5.88 6.10 -16.79
N GLY A 8 6.45 6.65 -17.87
CA GLY A 8 7.65 7.47 -17.81
C GLY A 8 7.47 8.75 -16.99
N ALA A 9 6.33 9.43 -17.16
CA ALA A 9 6.00 10.61 -16.36
C ALA A 9 5.82 10.27 -14.87
N ARG A 10 5.20 9.13 -14.56
CA ARG A 10 5.05 8.64 -13.18
C ARG A 10 6.36 8.21 -12.56
N MET A 11 7.23 7.56 -13.33
CA MET A 11 8.61 7.26 -12.91
C MET A 11 9.36 8.54 -12.57
N ALA A 12 9.27 9.55 -13.44
CA ALA A 12 9.91 10.86 -13.23
C ALA A 12 9.36 11.57 -11.99
N ALA A 13 8.05 11.49 -11.73
CA ALA A 13 7.42 12.08 -10.54
C ALA A 13 7.85 11.39 -9.24
N CYS A 14 7.85 10.05 -9.20
CA CYS A 14 8.38 9.27 -8.08
C CYS A 14 9.86 9.58 -7.81
N ARG A 15 10.65 9.66 -8.89
CA ARG A 15 12.06 10.02 -8.82
C ARG A 15 12.25 11.44 -8.29
N ALA A 16 11.45 12.41 -8.73
CA ALA A 16 11.48 13.78 -8.23
C ALA A 16 11.12 13.87 -6.74
N LYS A 17 10.11 13.10 -6.30
CA LYS A 17 9.73 12.99 -4.87
C LYS A 17 10.88 12.46 -4.00
N LYS A 18 11.68 11.51 -4.51
CA LYS A 18 12.89 10.98 -3.84
C LYS A 18 14.18 11.78 -4.14
N GLN A 19 14.09 12.92 -4.83
CA GLN A 19 15.24 13.75 -5.27
C GLN A 19 16.36 12.94 -5.96
N ALA A 20 15.99 11.90 -6.72
CA ALA A 20 16.94 11.05 -7.40
C ALA A 20 17.23 11.56 -8.82
N SER A 21 18.49 11.46 -9.27
CA SER A 21 18.82 11.62 -10.69
C SER A 21 18.46 10.34 -11.47
N GLN A 22 18.37 10.41 -12.79
CA GLN A 22 18.14 9.20 -13.61
C GLN A 22 19.22 8.13 -13.38
N VAL A 23 20.48 8.54 -13.21
CA VAL A 23 21.61 7.65 -12.88
C VAL A 23 21.41 6.99 -11.53
N LYS A 24 20.99 7.77 -10.51
CA LYS A 24 20.71 7.22 -9.18
C LYS A 24 19.55 6.23 -9.21
N ALA A 25 18.49 6.54 -9.95
CA ALA A 25 17.34 5.65 -10.10
C ALA A 25 17.69 4.37 -10.89
N ALA A 26 18.53 4.46 -11.92
CA ALA A 26 19.06 3.29 -12.62
C ALA A 26 19.85 2.36 -11.68
N ALA A 27 20.72 2.95 -10.84
CA ALA A 27 21.47 2.21 -9.83
C ALA A 27 20.55 1.55 -8.78
N MET A 28 19.46 2.21 -8.35
CA MET A 28 18.47 1.63 -7.41
C MET A 28 17.75 0.39 -7.97
N LEU A 29 17.66 0.28 -9.29
CA LEU A 29 17.02 -0.86 -9.97
C LEU A 29 18.04 -1.85 -10.54
N GLU A 30 19.34 -1.62 -10.31
CA GLU A 30 20.43 -2.43 -10.86
C GLU A 30 20.39 -2.56 -12.39
N ILE A 31 19.96 -1.50 -13.07
CA ILE A 31 19.92 -1.43 -14.54
C ILE A 31 20.88 -0.37 -15.08
N SER A 32 21.21 -0.45 -16.37
CA SER A 32 22.02 0.59 -17.02
C SER A 32 21.28 1.94 -17.08
N ASP A 33 22.03 3.05 -16.99
CA ASP A 33 21.53 4.42 -17.17
C ASP A 33 20.72 4.58 -18.47
N LYS A 34 21.19 3.94 -19.54
CA LYS A 34 20.52 3.95 -20.84
C LYS A 34 19.16 3.25 -20.79
N ALA A 35 19.06 2.12 -20.08
CA ALA A 35 17.80 1.42 -19.91
C ALA A 35 16.80 2.27 -19.13
N TYR A 36 17.19 2.79 -17.97
CA TYR A 36 16.34 3.68 -17.17
C TYR A 36 15.87 4.90 -17.98
N LYS A 37 16.79 5.58 -18.68
CA LYS A 37 16.46 6.75 -19.52
C LYS A 37 15.48 6.40 -20.65
N ASN A 38 15.60 5.20 -21.23
CA ASN A 38 14.67 4.74 -22.26
C ASN A 38 13.29 4.39 -21.69
N TYR A 39 13.23 3.86 -20.47
CA TYR A 39 11.97 3.57 -19.78
C TYR A 39 11.27 4.86 -19.32
N GLU A 40 11.98 5.74 -18.60
CA GLU A 40 11.42 7.01 -18.13
C GLU A 40 11.05 7.96 -19.28
N GLY A 41 11.77 7.88 -20.41
CA GLY A 41 11.45 8.62 -21.63
C GLY A 41 10.46 7.91 -22.57
N GLU A 42 9.92 6.76 -22.17
CA GLU A 42 8.97 5.92 -22.95
C GLU A 42 9.45 5.57 -24.36
N LYS A 43 10.77 5.55 -24.58
CA LYS A 43 11.39 5.10 -25.82
C LYS A 43 11.42 3.58 -25.93
N ARG A 44 11.23 2.90 -24.79
CA ARG A 44 11.14 1.45 -24.67
C ARG A 44 10.20 1.14 -23.51
N GLU A 45 9.37 0.12 -23.68
CA GLU A 45 8.56 -0.40 -22.57
C GLU A 45 9.46 -0.94 -21.44
N ILE A 46 9.03 -0.67 -20.20
CA ILE A 46 9.68 -1.20 -19.01
C ILE A 46 9.32 -2.69 -18.84
N PRO A 47 10.29 -3.59 -18.64
CA PRO A 47 9.98 -4.98 -18.29
C PRO A 47 9.21 -5.05 -16.97
N LEU A 48 8.26 -5.99 -16.86
CA LEU A 48 7.43 -6.15 -15.65
C LEU A 48 8.28 -6.35 -14.39
N SER A 49 9.37 -7.12 -14.47
CA SER A 49 10.29 -7.31 -13.35
C SER A 49 10.96 -6.01 -12.90
N THR A 50 11.32 -5.13 -13.85
CA THR A 50 11.86 -3.80 -13.55
C THR A 50 10.78 -2.86 -13.02
N ALA A 51 9.54 -2.97 -13.47
CA ALA A 51 8.41 -2.21 -12.94
C ALA A 51 8.08 -2.61 -11.49
N ALA A 52 8.10 -3.91 -11.17
CA ALA A 52 7.95 -4.40 -9.80
C ALA A 52 9.09 -3.89 -8.89
N ALA A 53 10.34 -4.01 -9.34
CA ALA A 53 11.50 -3.45 -8.62
C ALA A 53 11.39 -1.93 -8.44
N PHE A 54 10.80 -1.22 -9.42
CA PHE A 54 10.51 0.20 -9.30
C PHE A 54 9.48 0.47 -8.21
N CYS A 55 8.38 -0.26 -8.19
CA CYS A 55 7.32 -0.13 -7.20
C CYS A 55 7.83 -0.34 -5.77
N GLU A 56 8.68 -1.34 -5.57
CA GLU A 56 9.36 -1.58 -4.29
C GLU A 56 10.33 -0.43 -3.94
N ALA A 57 11.19 -0.03 -4.89
CA ALA A 57 12.20 1.00 -4.66
C ALA A 57 11.60 2.40 -4.42
N PHE A 58 10.41 2.67 -4.96
CA PHE A 58 9.73 3.97 -4.89
C PHE A 58 8.46 3.98 -4.03
N GLU A 59 8.13 2.85 -3.38
CA GLU A 59 6.97 2.69 -2.48
C GLU A 59 5.66 3.14 -3.13
N VAL A 60 5.44 2.65 -4.35
CA VAL A 60 4.22 2.92 -5.11
C VAL A 60 3.63 1.62 -5.60
N ASP A 61 2.32 1.57 -5.69
CA ASP A 61 1.63 0.40 -6.21
C ASP A 61 1.92 0.21 -7.71
N LEU A 62 2.05 -1.05 -8.12
CA LEU A 62 2.26 -1.40 -9.53
C LEU A 62 1.11 -0.94 -10.42
N GLU A 63 -0.10 -1.03 -9.90
CA GLU A 63 -1.31 -0.52 -10.57
C GLU A 63 -1.22 1.00 -10.81
N TRP A 64 -0.76 1.74 -9.80
CA TRP A 64 -0.53 3.18 -9.93
C TRP A 64 0.57 3.49 -10.95
N LEU A 65 1.67 2.75 -10.92
CA LEU A 65 2.76 2.95 -11.88
C LEU A 65 2.28 2.71 -13.33
N VAL A 66 1.52 1.65 -13.58
CA VAL A 66 1.12 1.21 -14.92
C VAL A 66 -0.04 2.03 -15.49
N PHE A 67 -1.07 2.30 -14.69
CA PHE A 67 -2.30 2.93 -15.17
C PHE A 67 -2.48 4.37 -14.70
N GLY A 68 -1.68 4.83 -13.73
CA GLY A 68 -1.88 6.13 -13.08
C GLY A 68 -3.14 6.18 -12.22
N GLN A 69 -3.73 5.02 -11.93
CA GLN A 69 -4.93 4.84 -11.13
C GLN A 69 -4.53 4.27 -9.75
N GLY A 70 -5.11 4.76 -8.65
CA GLY A 70 -4.75 4.39 -7.27
C GLY A 70 -4.05 5.52 -6.48
N SER A 71 -3.94 5.40 -5.14
CA SER A 71 -3.13 6.32 -4.32
C SER A 71 -1.68 5.83 -4.21
N GLN A 72 -0.74 6.67 -3.78
CA GLN A 72 0.68 6.29 -3.57
C GLN A 72 0.89 5.33 -2.35
N SER A 73 -0.02 4.38 -2.16
CA SER A 73 -0.13 3.34 -1.10
C SER A 73 -0.53 3.73 0.34
N ASN A 74 -0.77 5.01 0.67
CA ASN A 74 -1.06 5.39 2.07
C ASN A 74 -2.55 5.54 2.44
N GLU A 75 -3.44 5.93 1.52
CA GLU A 75 -4.84 6.21 1.90
C GLU A 75 -5.63 4.95 2.24
N LYS A 76 -5.42 3.86 1.51
CA LYS A 76 -6.13 2.59 1.77
C LYS A 76 -5.73 2.00 3.11
N THR A 77 -4.43 2.03 3.41
CA THR A 77 -3.91 1.59 4.72
C THR A 77 -4.46 2.45 5.84
N VAL A 78 -4.51 3.78 5.66
CA VAL A 78 -5.08 4.71 6.63
C VAL A 78 -6.59 4.49 6.84
N ALA A 79 -7.33 4.18 5.77
CA ALA A 79 -8.75 3.84 5.84
C ALA A 79 -8.96 2.52 6.61
N ILE A 80 -8.22 1.46 6.27
CA ILE A 80 -8.31 0.17 6.97
C ILE A 80 -8.00 0.34 8.45
N VAL A 81 -6.99 1.14 8.82
CA VAL A 81 -6.68 1.40 10.24
C VAL A 81 -7.81 2.16 10.93
N SER A 82 -8.35 3.21 10.31
CA SER A 82 -9.45 4.01 10.88
C SER A 82 -10.70 3.15 11.08
N GLU A 83 -11.11 2.42 10.05
CA GLU A 83 -12.25 1.49 10.06
C GLU A 83 -12.05 0.35 11.05
N THR A 84 -10.81 -0.14 11.23
CA THR A 84 -10.49 -1.15 12.24
C THR A 84 -10.75 -0.66 13.64
N ILE A 85 -10.41 0.59 13.95
CA ILE A 85 -10.65 1.17 15.26
C ILE A 85 -12.16 1.34 15.50
N GLU A 86 -12.89 1.84 14.50
CA GLU A 86 -14.34 2.04 14.59
C GLU A 86 -15.07 0.71 14.79
N ALA A 87 -14.80 -0.29 13.95
CA ALA A 87 -15.40 -1.62 14.04
C ALA A 87 -15.13 -2.27 15.40
N LEU A 88 -13.87 -2.20 15.87
CA LEU A 88 -13.46 -2.75 17.16
C LEU A 88 -14.23 -2.11 18.33
N ILE A 89 -14.37 -0.78 18.33
CA ILE A 89 -15.07 -0.05 19.38
C ILE A 89 -16.57 -0.35 19.35
N SER A 90 -17.17 -0.34 18.16
CA SER A 90 -18.60 -0.63 17.98
C SER A 90 -18.94 -2.05 18.41
N GLU A 91 -18.15 -3.05 18.03
CA GLU A 91 -18.35 -4.44 18.44
C GLU A 91 -18.24 -4.61 19.97
N ALA A 92 -17.21 -4.01 20.58
CA ALA A 92 -17.04 -4.05 22.04
C ALA A 92 -18.23 -3.42 22.78
N GLN A 93 -18.75 -2.29 22.27
CA GLN A 93 -19.93 -1.63 22.83
C GLN A 93 -21.19 -2.50 22.70
N GLN A 94 -21.42 -3.10 21.52
CA GLN A 94 -22.56 -4.00 21.28
C GLN A 94 -22.53 -5.23 22.19
N ARG A 95 -21.34 -5.83 22.35
CA ARG A 95 -21.12 -6.97 23.26
C ARG A 95 -21.08 -6.57 24.73
N LYS A 96 -21.12 -5.27 25.06
CA LYS A 96 -20.95 -4.72 26.41
C LYS A 96 -19.66 -5.20 27.09
N LEU A 97 -18.59 -5.32 26.31
CA LEU A 97 -17.28 -5.76 26.77
C LEU A 97 -16.36 -4.56 27.02
N ALA A 98 -15.65 -4.59 28.14
CA ALA A 98 -14.54 -3.67 28.38
C ALA A 98 -13.26 -4.27 27.78
N LEU A 99 -12.76 -3.68 26.69
CA LEU A 99 -11.48 -4.09 26.11
C LEU A 99 -10.32 -3.47 26.87
N SER A 100 -9.40 -4.31 27.35
CA SER A 100 -8.08 -3.82 27.74
C SER A 100 -7.32 -3.35 26.50
N PRO A 101 -6.40 -2.38 26.62
CA PRO A 101 -5.59 -1.92 25.49
C PRO A 101 -4.82 -3.06 24.79
N ASN A 102 -4.36 -4.06 25.55
CA ASN A 102 -3.65 -5.20 25.01
C ASN A 102 -4.56 -6.08 24.13
N ARG A 103 -5.79 -6.33 24.58
CA ARG A 103 -6.76 -7.13 23.83
C ARG A 103 -7.23 -6.40 22.57
N ALA A 104 -7.51 -5.11 22.68
CA ALA A 104 -7.84 -4.24 21.55
C ALA A 104 -6.75 -4.26 20.46
N ALA A 105 -5.47 -4.14 20.87
CA ALA A 105 -4.34 -4.18 19.95
C ALA A 105 -4.21 -5.53 19.23
N LYS A 106 -4.44 -6.65 19.93
CA LYS A 106 -4.37 -8.00 19.33
C LYS A 106 -5.46 -8.21 18.28
N ILE A 107 -6.69 -7.89 18.62
CA ILE A 107 -7.84 -8.04 17.72
C ILE A 107 -7.69 -7.11 16.51
N GLY A 108 -7.42 -5.81 16.75
CA GLY A 108 -7.22 -4.83 15.69
C GLY A 108 -6.06 -5.18 14.75
N GLY A 109 -4.95 -5.69 15.29
CA GLY A 109 -3.83 -6.16 14.47
C GLY A 109 -4.16 -7.37 13.60
N TYR A 110 -5.06 -8.25 14.05
CA TYR A 110 -5.52 -9.39 13.27
C TYR A 110 -6.47 -8.97 12.16
N ILE A 111 -7.42 -8.09 12.47
CA ILE A 111 -8.35 -7.49 11.51
C ILE A 111 -7.55 -6.80 10.39
N PHE A 112 -6.62 -5.91 10.73
CA PHE A 112 -5.79 -5.22 9.75
C PHE A 112 -5.05 -6.18 8.83
N ARG A 113 -4.41 -7.22 9.39
CA ARG A 113 -3.69 -8.22 8.58
C ARG A 113 -4.62 -8.96 7.64
N ASN A 114 -5.79 -9.40 8.10
CA ASN A 114 -6.76 -10.09 7.25
C ASN A 114 -7.25 -9.16 6.13
N CYS A 115 -7.56 -7.90 6.43
CA CYS A 115 -7.96 -6.92 5.43
C CYS A 115 -6.87 -6.69 4.36
N VAL A 116 -5.59 -6.64 4.77
CA VAL A 116 -4.46 -6.47 3.84
C VAL A 116 -4.18 -7.73 3.02
N GLN A 117 -4.21 -8.91 3.65
CA GLN A 117 -3.84 -10.18 3.02
C GLN A 117 -4.97 -10.75 2.16
N ASN A 118 -6.21 -10.63 2.62
CA ASN A 118 -7.37 -11.27 2.03
C ASN A 118 -8.30 -10.26 1.32
N GLY A 119 -8.02 -8.96 1.43
CA GLY A 119 -8.84 -7.90 0.83
C GLY A 119 -10.20 -7.71 1.49
N THR A 120 -10.36 -8.16 2.74
CA THR A 120 -11.60 -8.05 3.53
C THR A 120 -11.74 -6.68 4.21
N SER A 121 -12.91 -6.42 4.83
CA SER A 121 -13.17 -5.17 5.55
C SER A 121 -13.14 -5.37 7.06
N PRO A 122 -12.76 -4.35 7.84
CA PRO A 122 -12.75 -4.48 9.30
C PRO A 122 -14.08 -4.85 9.94
N GLU A 123 -15.21 -4.36 9.41
CA GLU A 123 -16.55 -4.70 9.87
C GLU A 123 -16.87 -6.19 9.72
N SER A 124 -16.43 -6.82 8.63
CA SER A 124 -16.67 -8.24 8.38
C SER A 124 -15.78 -9.15 9.25
N GLU A 125 -14.61 -8.65 9.65
CA GLU A 125 -13.58 -9.40 10.36
C GLU A 125 -13.75 -9.31 11.88
N VAL A 126 -14.35 -8.22 12.39
CA VAL A 126 -14.37 -7.92 13.83
C VAL A 126 -15.10 -8.99 14.66
N GLY A 127 -16.30 -9.41 14.26
CA GLY A 127 -17.09 -10.40 15.00
C GLY A 127 -16.39 -11.76 15.13
N PRO A 128 -16.00 -12.41 14.02
CA PRO A 128 -15.28 -13.69 14.04
C PRO A 128 -13.97 -13.64 14.82
N ILE A 129 -13.22 -12.54 14.71
CA ILE A 129 -11.96 -12.39 15.43
C ILE A 129 -12.22 -12.19 16.92
N PHE A 130 -13.25 -11.44 17.32
CA PHE A 130 -13.61 -11.33 18.74
C PHE A 130 -13.89 -12.69 19.37
N GLU A 131 -14.65 -13.55 18.69
CA GLU A 131 -14.98 -14.91 19.13
C GLU A 131 -13.72 -15.77 19.29
N MET A 132 -12.79 -15.69 18.33
CA MET A 132 -11.49 -16.37 18.42
C MET A 132 -10.69 -15.97 19.67
N PHE A 133 -10.90 -14.76 20.20
CA PHE A 133 -10.22 -14.24 21.39
C PHE A 133 -11.08 -14.32 22.68
N ASP A 134 -12.31 -14.83 22.62
CA ASP A 134 -13.15 -15.11 23.80
C ASP A 134 -12.96 -16.54 24.34
N ASP A 135 -12.45 -17.47 23.52
CA ASP A 135 -12.25 -18.89 23.87
C ASP A 135 -10.92 -19.21 24.62
N GLY A 136 -10.29 -18.21 25.26
CA GLY A 136 -9.03 -18.37 26.01
C GLY A 136 -8.97 -17.57 27.30
#